data_AF-X1I558-F1
#
_entry.id   AF-X1I558-F1
#
_cell.length_a   1.000
_cell.length_b   1.000
_cell.length_c   1.000
_cell.angle_alpha   90.00
_cell.angle_beta   90.00
_cell.angle_gamma   90.00
#
_symmetry.space_group_name_H-M   'P 1'
#
loop_
_entity.id
_entity.type
_entity.pdbx_description
1 polymer ?
#
loop_
_entity_poly.entity_id
_entity_poly.type
_entity_poly.pdbx_seq_one_letter_code
_entity_poly.pdbx_strand_id
1 'polypeptide(L)'
;MRKSYLTKLMRIGITVIMVSLLISIVSIVGATAGEEKVYELKANIIGPGPVGIKKAENIELAANQLNQMLESMGSPVRVKVSVEFSALKWGPFADKFYIDFKAGNAPDITNLRWDPKLADGGFIVPMG
;
A
#
# COMPACT_ATOMS: atom_id res chain seq x y z
N MET A 1 64.83 3.57 7.68
CA MET A 1 63.91 3.16 6.58
C MET A 1 62.81 2.17 7.00
N ARG A 2 63.08 1.13 7.80
CA ARG A 2 62.11 0.05 8.16
C ARG A 2 60.80 0.52 8.85
N LYS A 3 60.86 1.55 9.70
CA LYS A 3 59.71 2.07 10.47
C LYS A 3 58.64 2.77 9.60
N SER A 4 59.04 3.36 8.47
CA SER A 4 58.16 4.05 7.51
C SER A 4 57.35 3.06 6.65
N TYR A 5 57.94 1.89 6.34
CA TYR A 5 57.23 0.82 5.65
C TYR A 5 56.18 0.16 6.55
N LEU A 6 56.50 -0.03 7.84
CA LEU A 6 55.59 -0.64 8.81
C LEU A 6 54.32 0.21 9.04
N THR A 7 54.47 1.54 9.13
CA THR A 7 53.32 2.45 9.27
C THR A 7 52.47 2.53 8.00
N LYS A 8 53.07 2.43 6.81
CA LYS A 8 52.32 2.32 5.54
C LYS A 8 51.51 1.02 5.46
N LEU A 9 52.12 -0.12 5.80
CA LEU A 9 51.44 -1.43 5.86
C LEU A 9 50.27 -1.43 6.85
N MET A 10 50.47 -0.85 8.04
CA MET A 10 49.41 -0.76 9.06
C MET A 10 48.23 0.13 8.61
N ARG A 11 48.51 1.23 7.91
CA ARG A 11 47.47 2.10 7.32
C ARG A 11 46.67 1.38 6.23
N ILE A 12 47.33 0.62 5.36
CA ILE A 12 46.67 -0.17 4.32
C ILE A 12 45.75 -1.23 4.96
N GLY A 13 46.23 -1.93 5.99
CA GLY A 13 45.42 -2.92 6.72
C GLY A 13 44.15 -2.31 7.34
N ILE A 14 44.27 -1.14 7.99
CA ILE A 14 43.11 -0.42 8.56
C ILE A 14 42.14 0.00 7.45
N THR A 15 42.62 0.52 6.33
CA THR A 15 41.77 0.92 5.20
C THR A 15 41.00 -0.28 4.63
N VAL A 16 41.64 -1.44 4.47
CA VAL A 16 40.98 -2.66 3.96
C VAL A 16 39.89 -3.14 4.93
N ILE A 17 40.14 -3.09 6.24
CA ILE A 17 39.14 -3.46 7.26
C ILE A 17 37.95 -2.48 7.24
N MET A 18 38.20 -1.18 7.11
CA MET A 18 37.14 -0.18 7.04
C MET A 18 36.29 -0.34 5.78
N VAL A 19 36.91 -0.60 4.63
CA VAL A 19 36.21 -0.82 3.36
C VAL A 19 35.37 -2.10 3.41
N SER A 20 35.93 -3.20 3.94
CA SER A 20 35.18 -4.45 4.08
C SER A 20 34.00 -4.33 5.05
N LEU A 21 34.15 -3.62 6.17
CA LEU A 21 33.05 -3.33 7.09
C LEU A 21 31.93 -2.51 6.42
N LEU A 22 32.31 -1.50 5.61
CA LEU A 22 31.36 -0.69 4.86
C LEU A 22 30.56 -1.52 3.84
N ILE A 23 31.24 -2.42 3.12
CA ILE A 23 30.59 -3.33 2.15
C ILE A 23 29.61 -4.25 2.86
N SER A 24 30.00 -4.84 4.00
CA SER A 24 29.13 -5.72 4.79
C SER A 24 27.86 -5.01 5.29
N ILE A 25 27.96 -3.75 5.72
CA ILE A 25 26.80 -2.95 6.16
C ILE A 25 25.85 -2.69 4.99
N VAL A 26 26.38 -2.34 3.81
CA VAL A 26 25.56 -2.10 2.60
C VAL A 26 24.84 -3.36 2.15
N SER A 27 25.47 -4.53 2.24
CA SER A 27 24.85 -5.82 1.90
C SER A 27 23.68 -6.18 2.84
N ILE A 28 23.76 -5.83 4.12
CA ILE A 28 22.68 -6.09 5.09
C ILE A 28 21.46 -5.20 4.81
N VAL A 29 21.69 -3.92 4.51
CA VAL A 29 20.60 -2.95 4.19
C VAL A 29 19.91 -3.29 2.87
N GLY A 30 20.68 -3.70 1.85
CA GLY A 30 20.13 -4.12 0.56
C GLY A 30 19.32 -5.42 0.62
N ALA A 31 19.64 -6.32 1.55
CA ALA A 31 18.92 -7.59 1.72
C ALA A 31 17.57 -7.44 2.45
N THR A 32 17.36 -6.34 3.18
CA THR A 32 16.11 -6.11 3.95
C THR A 32 15.04 -5.34 3.19
N ALA A 33 15.39 -4.71 2.05
CA ALA A 33 14.40 -4.07 1.20
C ALA A 33 13.71 -5.15 0.34
N GLY A 34 12.64 -5.74 0.88
CA GLY A 34 11.76 -6.61 0.09
C GLY A 34 11.26 -5.87 -1.15
N GLU A 35 11.05 -6.59 -2.25
CA GLU A 35 10.50 -6.04 -3.49
C GLU A 35 9.18 -5.31 -3.19
N GLU A 36 9.09 -4.03 -3.56
CA GLU A 36 7.92 -3.22 -3.28
C GLU A 36 6.70 -3.81 -3.98
N LYS A 37 5.68 -4.20 -3.21
CA LYS A 37 4.43 -4.76 -3.74
C LYS A 37 3.30 -3.77 -3.55
N VAL A 38 2.80 -3.23 -4.66
CA VAL A 38 1.69 -2.27 -4.67
C VAL A 38 0.37 -2.98 -4.97
N TYR A 39 -0.60 -2.88 -4.07
CA TYR A 39 -1.98 -3.31 -4.30
C TYR A 39 -2.79 -2.11 -4.79
N GLU A 40 -3.26 -2.18 -6.03
CA GLU A 40 -4.17 -1.19 -6.60
C GLU A 40 -5.62 -1.62 -6.33
N LEU A 41 -6.38 -0.75 -5.67
CA LEU A 41 -7.77 -0.96 -5.30
C LEU A 41 -8.66 0.12 -5.92
N LYS A 42 -9.88 -0.25 -6.26
CA LYS A 42 -10.93 0.67 -6.74
C LYS A 42 -12.00 0.80 -5.67
N ALA A 43 -12.36 2.03 -5.34
CA ALA A 43 -13.48 2.34 -4.47
C ALA A 43 -14.55 3.10 -5.24
N ASN A 44 -15.82 2.78 -5.02
CA ASN A 44 -16.94 3.57 -5.54
C ASN A 44 -17.88 3.93 -4.39
N ILE A 45 -18.00 5.23 -4.14
CA ILE A 45 -18.69 5.78 -2.98
C ILE A 45 -19.91 6.59 -3.43
N ILE A 46 -21.10 6.20 -2.98
CA ILE A 46 -22.31 7.01 -3.14
C ILE A 46 -22.36 8.13 -2.10
N GLY A 47 -22.83 9.30 -2.52
CA GLY A 47 -23.46 10.23 -1.58
C GLY A 47 -23.96 11.51 -2.22
N PRO A 48 -25.27 11.77 -2.27
CA PRO A 48 -25.73 13.11 -2.60
C PRO A 48 -25.31 14.09 -1.49
N GLY A 49 -24.65 15.19 -1.86
CA GLY A 49 -24.22 16.25 -0.95
C GLY A 49 -22.80 16.10 -0.39
N PRO A 50 -22.31 17.08 0.40
CA PRO A 50 -20.91 17.22 0.79
C PRO A 50 -20.37 16.06 1.64
N VAL A 51 -21.25 15.25 2.24
CA VAL A 51 -20.85 14.09 3.06
C VAL A 51 -20.27 12.96 2.19
N GLY A 52 -20.77 12.76 0.97
CA GLY A 52 -20.26 11.73 0.09
C GLY A 52 -18.85 12.02 -0.43
N ILE A 53 -18.57 13.29 -0.76
CA ILE A 53 -17.25 13.76 -1.16
C ILE A 53 -16.24 13.53 -0.03
N LYS A 54 -16.58 13.94 1.20
CA LYS A 54 -15.71 13.69 2.37
C LYS A 54 -15.46 12.21 2.62
N LYS A 55 -16.44 11.33 2.37
CA LYS A 55 -16.23 9.88 2.47
C LYS A 55 -15.21 9.39 1.44
N ALA A 56 -15.26 9.89 0.21
CA ALA A 56 -14.28 9.56 -0.82
C ALA A 56 -12.87 10.02 -0.43
N GLU A 57 -12.72 11.30 -0.02
CA GLU A 57 -11.46 11.87 0.46
C GLU A 57 -10.90 11.10 1.67
N ASN A 58 -11.76 10.66 2.58
CA ASN A 58 -11.35 9.88 3.75
C ASN A 58 -10.75 8.51 3.38
N ILE A 59 -11.20 7.88 2.29
CA ILE A 59 -10.63 6.62 1.82
C ILE A 59 -9.21 6.84 1.28
N GLU A 60 -8.99 7.93 0.54
CA GLU A 60 -7.65 8.30 0.07
C GLU A 60 -6.72 8.62 1.24
N LEU A 61 -7.22 9.38 2.24
CA LEU A 61 -6.48 9.67 3.46
C LEU A 61 -6.13 8.40 4.23
N ALA A 62 -7.07 7.45 4.35
CA ALA A 62 -6.83 6.18 5.02
C ALA A 62 -5.75 5.35 4.30
N ALA A 63 -5.72 5.35 2.97
CA ALA A 63 -4.68 4.68 2.19
C ALA A 63 -3.30 5.30 2.47
N ASN A 64 -3.21 6.62 2.52
CA ASN A 64 -1.97 7.33 2.85
C ASN A 64 -1.48 7.01 4.27
N GLN A 65 -2.39 7.04 5.26
CA GLN A 65 -2.07 6.70 6.65
C GLN A 65 -1.62 5.23 6.77
N LEU A 66 -2.30 4.31 6.09
CA LEU A 66 -1.90 2.90 6.05
C LEU A 66 -0.50 2.72 5.48
N ASN A 67 -0.17 3.41 4.38
CA ASN A 67 1.17 3.35 3.79
C ASN A 67 2.25 3.88 4.73
N GLN A 68 1.99 4.98 5.46
CA GLN A 68 2.92 5.49 6.48
C GLN A 68 3.14 4.48 7.61
N MET A 69 2.08 3.83 8.08
CA MET A 69 2.18 2.76 9.06
C MET A 69 3.01 1.59 8.54
N LEU A 70 2.71 1.09 7.33
CA LEU A 70 3.44 0.00 6.68
C LEU A 70 4.93 0.33 6.53
N GLU A 71 5.25 1.55 6.10
CA GLU A 71 6.63 2.03 5.97
C GLU A 71 7.35 2.06 7.31
N SER A 72 6.72 2.59 8.37
CA SER A 72 7.31 2.59 9.72
C SER A 72 7.60 1.19 10.28
N MET A 73 6.89 0.17 9.79
CA MET A 73 7.10 -1.24 10.14
C MET A 73 8.14 -1.92 9.23
N GLY A 74 8.74 -1.20 8.29
CA GLY A 74 9.65 -1.77 7.29
C GLY A 74 8.95 -2.70 6.29
N SER A 75 7.62 -2.62 6.17
CA SER A 75 6.87 -3.45 5.22
C SER A 75 7.12 -2.97 3.78
N PRO A 76 7.40 -3.88 2.83
CA PRO A 76 7.52 -3.54 1.41
C PRO A 76 6.14 -3.39 0.72
N VAL A 77 5.05 -3.57 1.45
CA VAL A 77 3.69 -3.47 0.90
C VAL A 77 3.24 -2.02 0.82
N ARG A 78 2.59 -1.65 -0.29
CA ARG A 78 1.90 -0.37 -0.48
C ARG A 78 0.49 -0.60 -1.00
N VAL A 79 -0.41 0.33 -0.69
CA VAL A 79 -1.80 0.34 -1.15
C VAL A 79 -2.06 1.64 -1.90
N LYS A 80 -2.66 1.54 -3.08
CA LYS A 80 -3.11 2.68 -3.87
C LYS A 80 -4.59 2.52 -4.12
N VAL A 81 -5.40 3.49 -3.71
CA VAL A 81 -6.86 3.45 -3.90
C VAL A 81 -7.26 4.51 -4.91
N SER A 82 -7.95 4.11 -5.97
CA SER A 82 -8.64 5.02 -6.90
C SER A 82 -10.09 5.12 -6.48
N VAL A 83 -10.53 6.31 -6.08
CA VAL A 83 -11.88 6.53 -5.56
C VAL A 83 -12.74 7.24 -6.60
N GLU A 84 -13.83 6.60 -6.99
CA GLU A 84 -14.91 7.21 -7.76
C GLU A 84 -16.03 7.66 -6.84
N PHE A 85 -16.53 8.87 -7.10
CA PHE A 85 -17.68 9.43 -6.41
C PHE A 85 -18.92 9.37 -7.30
N SER A 86 -20.01 8.81 -6.76
CA SER A 86 -21.28 8.73 -7.44
C SER A 86 -22.33 9.66 -6.82
N ALA A 87 -22.85 10.57 -7.63
CA ALA A 87 -24.00 11.41 -7.29
C ALA A 87 -25.36 10.72 -7.55
N LEU A 88 -25.36 9.43 -7.90
CA LEU A 88 -26.57 8.65 -8.13
C LEU A 88 -27.40 8.52 -6.84
N LYS A 89 -28.70 8.24 -7.00
CA LYS A 89 -29.56 7.78 -5.91
C LYS A 89 -29.24 6.32 -5.57
N TRP A 90 -29.62 5.89 -4.38
CA TRP A 90 -29.33 4.54 -3.85
C TRP A 90 -29.71 3.39 -4.79
N GLY A 91 -30.90 3.41 -5.39
CA GLY A 91 -31.35 2.37 -6.32
C GLY A 91 -30.42 2.24 -7.54
N PRO A 92 -30.30 3.29 -8.38
CA PRO A 92 -29.41 3.28 -9.54
C PRO A 92 -27.93 2.99 -9.20
N PHE A 93 -27.46 3.43 -8.03
CA PHE A 93 -26.11 3.11 -7.56
C PHE A 93 -25.93 1.61 -7.29
N ALA A 94 -26.90 0.99 -6.60
CA ALA A 94 -26.89 -0.45 -6.34
C ALA A 94 -27.01 -1.25 -7.65
N ASP A 95 -27.90 -0.83 -8.56
CA ASP A 95 -28.06 -1.48 -9.87
C ASP A 95 -26.76 -1.44 -10.67
N LYS A 96 -26.06 -0.29 -10.69
CA LYS A 96 -24.73 -0.16 -11.31
C LYS A 96 -23.74 -1.14 -10.69
N PHE A 97 -23.67 -1.25 -9.36
CA PHE A 97 -22.78 -2.19 -8.70
C PHE A 97 -23.02 -3.64 -9.15
N TYR A 98 -24.27 -4.09 -9.20
CA TYR A 98 -24.58 -5.47 -9.61
C TYR A 98 -24.26 -5.72 -11.09
N ILE A 99 -24.48 -4.72 -11.96
CA ILE A 99 -24.09 -4.78 -13.36
C ILE A 99 -22.57 -4.89 -13.49
N ASP A 100 -21.83 -4.04 -12.79
CA ASP A 100 -20.36 -4.04 -12.81
C ASP A 100 -19.79 -5.35 -12.25
N PHE A 101 -20.38 -5.88 -11.17
CA PHE A 101 -19.98 -7.16 -10.57
C PHE A 101 -20.14 -8.31 -11.56
N LYS A 102 -21.31 -8.40 -12.22
CA LYS A 102 -21.54 -9.42 -13.25
C LYS A 102 -20.58 -9.30 -14.44
N ALA A 103 -20.15 -8.07 -14.74
CA ALA A 103 -19.17 -7.80 -15.80
C ALA A 103 -17.71 -8.03 -15.37
N GLY A 104 -17.45 -8.39 -14.11
CA GLY A 104 -16.09 -8.54 -13.58
C GLY A 104 -15.37 -7.21 -13.33
N ASN A 105 -16.11 -6.11 -13.24
CA ASN A 105 -15.61 -4.73 -13.12
C ASN A 105 -16.10 -4.03 -11.83
N ALA A 106 -16.63 -4.77 -10.86
CA ALA A 106 -17.04 -4.19 -9.59
C ALA A 106 -15.85 -3.51 -8.87
N PRO A 107 -16.13 -2.46 -8.07
CA PRO A 107 -15.12 -1.89 -7.18
C PRO A 107 -14.76 -2.90 -6.07
N ASP A 108 -13.53 -2.83 -5.58
CA ASP A 108 -13.08 -3.59 -4.41
C ASP A 108 -13.72 -3.08 -3.11
N ILE A 109 -13.99 -1.77 -3.05
CA ILE A 109 -14.56 -1.10 -1.88
C ILE A 109 -15.82 -0.33 -2.29
N THR A 110 -16.92 -0.52 -1.57
CA THR A 110 -18.14 0.27 -1.76
C THR A 110 -18.90 0.47 -0.46
N ASN A 111 -19.78 1.47 -0.42
CA ASN A 111 -20.61 1.82 0.73
C ASN A 111 -22.10 1.54 0.47
N LEU A 112 -22.39 0.40 -0.19
CA LEU A 112 -23.75 -0.10 -0.30
C LEU A 112 -24.40 -0.22 1.08
N ARG A 113 -25.73 -0.05 1.12
CA ARG A 113 -26.47 -0.34 2.34
C ARG A 113 -26.38 -1.84 2.62
N TRP A 114 -26.26 -2.17 3.89
CA TRP A 114 -26.30 -3.56 4.34
C TRP A 114 -27.59 -4.24 3.86
N ASP A 115 -27.42 -5.40 3.21
CA ASP A 115 -28.46 -6.32 2.77
C ASP A 115 -27.88 -7.74 2.89
N PRO A 116 -28.52 -8.67 3.62
CA PRO A 116 -28.07 -10.06 3.72
C PRO A 116 -27.81 -10.72 2.35
N LYS A 117 -28.52 -10.30 1.30
CA LYS A 117 -28.34 -10.79 -0.08
C LYS A 117 -26.95 -10.52 -0.64
N LEU A 118 -26.22 -9.52 -0.12
CA LEU A 118 -24.84 -9.27 -0.51
C LEU A 118 -23.95 -10.45 -0.12
N ALA A 119 -24.12 -10.98 1.09
CA ALA A 119 -23.39 -12.14 1.57
C ALA A 119 -23.88 -13.42 0.88
N ASP A 120 -25.20 -13.66 0.88
CA ASP A 120 -25.80 -14.86 0.29
C ASP A 120 -25.49 -14.99 -1.21
N GLY A 121 -25.39 -13.86 -1.91
CA GLY A 121 -25.06 -13.80 -3.34
C GLY A 121 -23.56 -13.78 -3.66
N GLY A 122 -22.68 -13.82 -2.65
CA GLY A 122 -21.22 -13.83 -2.85
C GLY A 122 -20.65 -12.50 -3.38
N PHE A 123 -21.35 -11.39 -3.15
CA PHE A 123 -20.93 -10.05 -3.63
C PHE A 123 -19.89 -9.39 -2.72
N ILE A 124 -19.75 -9.87 -1.48
CA ILE A 124 -18.82 -9.35 -0.47
C ILE A 124 -17.98 -10.47 0.12
N VAL A 125 -16.77 -10.12 0.55
CA VAL A 125 -15.86 -11.05 1.23
C VAL A 125 -16.20 -11.11 2.72
N PRO A 126 -16.29 -12.31 3.33
CA PRO A 126 -16.46 -12.44 4.77
C PRO A 126 -15.20 -11.99 5.51
N MET A 127 -15.36 -11.15 6.54
CA MET A 127 -14.23 -10.56 7.25
C MET A 127 -13.73 -11.35 8.48
N GLY A 128 -14.49 -12.35 8.94
CA GLY A 128 -14.04 -13.34 9.93
C GLY A 128 -13.89 -12.83 11.37
#